data_AF-A0A7S1IFE2-F1
#
_entry.id   AF-A0A7S1IFE2-F1
#
_cell.length_a   1.000
_cell.length_b   1.000
_cell.length_c   1.000
_cell.angle_alpha   90.00
_cell.angle_beta   90.00
_cell.angle_gamma   90.00
#
_symmetry.space_group_name_H-M   'P 1'
#
loop_
_entity.id
_entity.type
_entity.pdbx_description
1 polymer ?
#
loop_
_entity_poly.entity_id
_entity_poly.type
_entity_poly.pdbx_seq_one_letter_code
_entity_poly.pdbx_strand_id
1 'polypeptide(L)'
;KVSADVVGVVGTQAGAGHVPAGRLSAHDEEDAALEAAMRLLREQLVDMENVANSIIRPILTSATKYLEKLVLKLHKEDFQNPDLNRTSSYISDIENRLQAIKHKVLYLFDATTTPYEYSCRQMAARVVSFFIRQASLHQPMSEEGKMKLSTDIAQIQFAVGTVYNVEKLGALFKELKAFRSLLFMDTGGVPHCMEVRNAIVHPLNVLHHLFSRAATPSLLPLPHVHSGKSLEDYSEELDLLADMALEGTAQQYDCYYDTWQSISALVDAYEHAHEADAGQQAQLVEAIRGVGMAFWPPLDVTH
;
A
#
# COMPACT_ATOMS: atom_id res chain seq x y z
N LYS A 1 -14.97 39.12 -17.58
CA LYS A 1 -15.97 39.79 -18.46
C LYS A 1 -16.66 40.87 -17.66
N VAL A 2 -16.43 42.11 -18.04
CA VAL A 2 -17.03 43.34 -17.51
C VAL A 2 -18.47 43.45 -18.01
N SER A 3 -19.40 43.89 -17.18
CA SER A 3 -20.34 44.96 -17.57
C SER A 3 -21.03 45.54 -16.35
N ALA A 4 -20.73 46.82 -16.12
CA ALA A 4 -21.59 47.74 -15.39
C ALA A 4 -22.77 48.13 -16.29
N ASP A 5 -23.91 48.46 -15.69
CA ASP A 5 -24.76 49.50 -16.25
C ASP A 5 -25.47 50.28 -15.14
N VAL A 6 -25.49 51.59 -15.33
CA VAL A 6 -25.90 52.64 -14.40
C VAL A 6 -27.12 53.34 -14.98
N VAL A 7 -28.28 53.30 -14.31
CA VAL A 7 -29.39 54.27 -14.37
C VAL A 7 -30.27 54.00 -13.13
N GLY A 8 -30.78 54.92 -12.33
CA GLY A 8 -30.82 56.38 -12.29
C GLY A 8 -31.55 56.78 -10.99
N VAL A 9 -31.28 58.00 -10.52
CA VAL A 9 -31.80 58.58 -9.28
C VAL A 9 -33.27 58.96 -9.43
N VAL A 10 -34.14 58.50 -8.51
CA VAL A 10 -35.37 59.22 -8.11
C VAL A 10 -35.55 59.06 -6.61
N GLY A 11 -35.41 60.17 -5.89
CA GLY A 11 -35.73 60.25 -4.47
C GLY A 11 -37.23 60.15 -4.26
N THR A 12 -37.64 59.32 -3.30
CA THR A 12 -38.95 59.42 -2.67
C THR A 12 -38.79 59.11 -1.18
N GLN A 13 -38.92 60.15 -0.35
CA GLN A 13 -39.20 59.99 1.07
C GLN A 13 -40.59 59.37 1.20
N ALA A 14 -40.71 58.18 1.80
CA ALA A 14 -41.98 57.69 2.32
C ALA A 14 -41.74 56.57 3.34
N GLY A 15 -42.20 56.79 4.57
CA GLY A 15 -42.62 55.73 5.48
C GLY A 15 -41.51 55.04 6.27
N ALA A 16 -41.25 55.55 7.47
CA ALA A 16 -40.80 54.73 8.59
C ALA A 16 -41.90 53.69 8.91
N GLY A 17 -41.97 52.63 8.12
CA GLY A 17 -42.69 51.42 8.46
C GLY A 17 -41.86 50.65 9.48
N HIS A 18 -42.17 50.86 10.75
CA HIS A 18 -41.73 49.99 11.84
C HIS A 18 -42.30 48.59 11.55
N VAL A 19 -41.54 47.76 10.83
CA VAL A 19 -41.82 46.33 10.74
C VAL A 19 -41.68 45.82 12.17
N PRO A 20 -42.76 45.34 12.82
CA PRO A 20 -42.59 44.73 14.13
C PRO A 20 -41.67 43.55 13.90
N ALA A 21 -40.54 43.51 14.61
CA ALA A 21 -39.77 42.28 14.76
C ALA A 21 -40.76 41.24 15.28
N GLY A 22 -41.29 40.42 14.37
CA GLY A 22 -42.14 39.30 14.73
C GLY A 22 -41.30 38.50 15.70
N ARG A 23 -41.76 38.45 16.97
CA ARG A 23 -41.21 37.52 17.95
C ARG A 23 -41.15 36.18 17.24
N LEU A 24 -39.92 35.69 17.01
CA LEU A 24 -39.71 34.28 16.69
C LEU A 24 -40.58 33.50 17.67
N SER A 25 -41.41 32.59 17.15
CA SER A 25 -42.27 31.83 18.04
C SER A 25 -41.36 31.12 19.04
N ALA A 26 -41.79 30.93 20.29
CA ALA A 26 -40.96 30.29 21.30
C ALA A 26 -40.39 28.93 20.83
N HIS A 27 -41.08 28.28 19.88
CA HIS A 27 -40.65 27.06 19.21
C HIS A 27 -39.44 27.28 18.27
N ASP A 28 -39.39 28.39 17.53
CA ASP A 28 -38.26 28.71 16.63
C ASP A 28 -37.00 29.08 17.43
N GLU A 29 -37.16 29.71 18.60
CA GLU A 29 -36.05 30.00 19.52
C GLU A 29 -35.50 28.72 20.18
N GLU A 30 -36.39 27.78 20.53
CA GLU A 30 -36.02 26.47 21.10
C GLU A 30 -35.30 25.59 20.08
N ASP A 31 -35.77 25.55 18.83
CA ASP A 31 -35.13 24.82 17.73
C ASP A 31 -33.74 25.41 17.39
N ALA A 32 -33.60 26.74 17.38
CA ALA A 32 -32.32 27.40 17.16
C ALA A 32 -31.32 27.14 18.30
N ALA A 33 -31.79 27.10 19.55
CA ALA A 33 -30.96 26.77 20.71
C ALA A 33 -30.50 25.30 20.68
N LEU A 34 -31.39 24.38 20.27
CA LEU A 34 -31.07 22.96 20.10
C LEU A 34 -30.01 22.75 19.01
N GLU A 35 -30.13 23.40 17.85
CA GLU A 35 -29.14 23.29 16.77
C GLU A 35 -27.78 23.88 17.19
N ALA A 36 -27.79 25.00 17.93
CA ALA A 36 -26.56 25.57 18.48
C ALA A 36 -25.88 24.62 19.49
N ALA A 37 -26.66 23.98 20.36
CA ALA A 37 -26.13 22.99 21.32
C ALA A 37 -25.58 21.74 20.60
N MET A 38 -26.28 21.23 19.59
CA MET A 38 -25.80 20.10 18.77
C MET A 38 -24.52 20.46 18.03
N ARG A 39 -24.39 21.68 17.51
CA ARG A 39 -23.16 22.13 16.85
C ARG A 39 -21.97 22.15 17.81
N LEU A 40 -22.15 22.71 19.01
CA LEU A 40 -21.10 22.73 20.04
C LEU A 40 -20.67 21.31 20.45
N LEU A 41 -21.63 20.40 20.64
CA LEU A 41 -21.32 18.99 20.96
C LEU A 41 -20.53 18.31 19.83
N ARG A 42 -20.90 18.54 18.56
CA ARG A 42 -20.16 18.02 17.41
C ARG A 42 -18.74 18.57 17.35
N GLU A 43 -18.55 19.87 17.59
CA GLU A 43 -17.23 20.51 17.64
C GLU A 43 -16.36 19.88 18.76
N GLN A 44 -16.90 19.72 19.96
CA GLN A 44 -16.18 19.09 21.08
C GLN A 44 -15.82 17.62 20.83
N LEU A 45 -16.68 16.87 20.14
CA LEU A 45 -16.39 15.49 19.74
C LEU A 45 -15.23 15.42 18.74
N VAL A 46 -15.20 16.32 17.76
CA VAL A 46 -14.08 16.44 16.81
C VAL A 46 -12.78 16.79 17.52
N ASP A 47 -12.81 17.71 18.49
CA ASP A 47 -11.62 18.05 19.28
C ASP A 47 -11.10 16.86 20.09
N MET A 48 -11.98 16.08 20.72
CA MET A 48 -11.61 14.84 21.41
C MET A 48 -11.04 13.79 20.45
N GLU A 49 -11.61 13.66 19.25
CA GLU A 49 -11.12 12.77 18.20
C GLU A 49 -9.70 13.16 17.74
N ASN A 50 -9.45 14.45 17.57
CA ASN A 50 -8.15 14.99 17.20
C ASN A 50 -7.10 14.73 18.29
N VAL A 51 -7.46 14.89 19.57
CA VAL A 51 -6.57 14.55 20.69
C VAL A 51 -6.26 13.06 20.69
N ALA A 52 -7.26 12.19 20.53
CA ALA A 52 -7.04 10.75 20.45
C ALA A 52 -6.11 10.37 19.28
N ASN A 53 -6.33 10.95 18.10
CA ASN A 53 -5.45 10.78 16.94
C ASN A 53 -4.01 11.25 17.19
N SER A 54 -3.85 12.37 17.90
CA SER A 54 -2.52 12.91 18.22
C SER A 54 -1.70 11.98 19.12
N ILE A 55 -2.36 11.09 19.87
CA ILE A 55 -1.74 10.11 20.77
C ILE A 55 -1.53 8.77 20.06
N ILE A 56 -2.59 8.25 19.40
CA ILE A 56 -2.58 6.90 18.81
C ILE A 56 -1.67 6.85 17.59
N ARG A 57 -1.73 7.86 16.72
CA ARG A 57 -1.04 7.84 15.43
C ARG A 57 0.47 7.71 15.58
N PRO A 58 1.19 8.51 16.41
CA PRO A 58 2.63 8.35 16.57
C PRO A 58 3.04 6.98 17.12
N ILE A 59 2.26 6.41 18.05
CA ILE A 59 2.52 5.09 18.63
C ILE A 59 2.43 4.01 17.55
N LEU A 60 1.34 4.01 16.78
CA LEU A 60 1.13 3.01 15.73
C LEU A 60 2.06 3.23 14.53
N THR A 61 2.40 4.47 14.17
CA THR A 61 3.43 4.75 13.17
C THR A 61 4.79 4.23 13.60
N SER A 62 5.21 4.47 14.85
CA SER A 62 6.46 3.93 15.37
C SER A 62 6.45 2.40 15.42
N ALA A 63 5.31 1.81 15.82
CA ALA A 63 5.15 0.37 15.82
C ALA A 63 5.22 -0.23 14.41
N THR A 64 4.61 0.43 13.42
CA THR A 64 4.65 0.04 12.01
C THR A 64 6.08 0.02 11.49
N LYS A 65 6.86 1.10 11.72
CA LYS A 65 8.28 1.15 11.33
C LYS A 65 9.12 0.04 11.97
N TYR A 66 8.82 -0.31 13.20
CA TYR A 66 9.50 -1.42 13.86
C TYR A 66 9.11 -2.78 13.26
N LEU A 67 7.83 -2.98 12.90
CA LEU A 67 7.37 -4.19 12.22
C LEU A 67 8.00 -4.34 10.83
N GLU A 68 8.16 -3.27 10.07
CA GLU A 68 8.89 -3.29 8.78
C GLU A 68 10.33 -3.78 8.96
N LYS A 69 11.03 -3.31 10.00
CA LYS A 69 12.38 -3.78 10.32
C LYS A 69 12.42 -5.25 10.69
N LEU A 70 11.36 -5.77 11.32
CA LEU A 70 11.23 -7.21 11.54
C LEU A 70 11.00 -7.95 10.22
N VAL A 71 10.14 -7.43 9.33
CA VAL A 71 9.93 -8.01 7.99
C VAL A 71 11.23 -8.04 7.20
N LEU A 72 12.09 -7.02 7.28
CA LEU A 72 13.40 -7.02 6.61
C LEU A 72 14.32 -8.16 7.07
N LYS A 73 14.11 -8.73 8.27
CA LYS A 73 14.84 -9.93 8.72
C LYS A 73 14.50 -11.17 7.88
N LEU A 74 13.43 -11.15 7.08
CA LEU A 74 13.13 -12.19 6.09
C LEU A 74 14.35 -12.48 5.21
N HIS A 75 15.07 -11.45 4.76
CA HIS A 75 16.27 -11.59 3.93
C HIS A 75 17.51 -12.12 4.67
N LYS A 76 17.39 -12.41 5.97
CA LYS A 76 18.43 -13.07 6.77
C LYS A 76 18.11 -14.53 7.06
N GLU A 77 16.90 -14.99 6.75
CA GLU A 77 16.52 -16.40 6.88
C GLU A 77 17.10 -17.22 5.73
N ASP A 78 17.47 -18.46 6.02
CA ASP A 78 17.93 -19.39 5.00
C ASP A 78 16.74 -20.09 4.34
N PHE A 79 16.34 -19.60 3.17
CA PHE A 79 15.33 -20.22 2.31
C PHE A 79 15.93 -21.18 1.26
N GLN A 80 17.25 -21.37 1.22
CA GLN A 80 17.85 -22.43 0.41
C GLN A 80 17.81 -23.76 1.16
N ASN A 81 18.12 -23.76 2.45
CA ASN A 81 18.11 -24.95 3.31
C ASN A 81 17.20 -24.73 4.54
N PRO A 82 15.89 -24.55 4.31
CA PRO A 82 14.98 -24.24 5.40
C PRO A 82 14.76 -25.42 6.34
N ASP A 83 14.76 -25.14 7.64
CA ASP A 83 14.12 -26.03 8.63
C ASP A 83 12.60 -25.86 8.54
N LEU A 84 11.91 -26.84 7.94
CA LEU A 84 10.45 -26.84 7.78
C LEU A 84 9.70 -27.09 9.10
N ASN A 85 10.37 -27.61 10.14
CA ASN A 85 9.74 -27.86 11.44
C ASN A 85 9.68 -26.61 12.32
N ARG A 86 10.38 -25.55 11.93
CA ARG A 86 10.52 -24.33 12.71
C ARG A 86 9.94 -23.13 11.98
N THR A 87 9.03 -22.41 12.64
CA THR A 87 8.57 -21.10 12.20
C THR A 87 9.75 -20.15 12.05
N SER A 88 9.76 -19.35 10.97
CA SER A 88 10.79 -18.33 10.78
C SER A 88 10.88 -17.40 11.99
N SER A 89 12.10 -17.00 12.35
CA SER A 89 12.33 -16.20 13.55
C SER A 89 11.66 -14.83 13.47
N TYR A 90 11.68 -14.21 12.28
CA TYR A 90 11.05 -12.92 12.04
C TYR A 90 9.51 -12.98 12.18
N ILE A 91 8.88 -14.10 11.82
CA ILE A 91 7.44 -14.31 12.01
C ILE A 91 7.10 -14.34 13.49
N SER A 92 7.83 -15.14 14.27
CA SER A 92 7.67 -15.19 15.73
C SER A 92 7.86 -13.80 16.36
N ASP A 93 8.85 -13.03 15.91
CA ASP A 93 9.08 -11.66 16.38
C ASP A 93 7.90 -10.72 16.05
N ILE A 94 7.36 -10.81 14.83
CA ILE A 94 6.20 -10.02 14.37
C ILE A 94 4.96 -10.37 15.19
N GLU A 95 4.66 -11.65 15.36
CA GLU A 95 3.55 -12.14 16.18
C GLU A 95 3.63 -11.62 17.61
N ASN A 96 4.78 -11.80 18.25
CA ASN A 96 5.03 -11.31 19.61
C ASN A 96 4.83 -9.79 19.70
N ARG A 97 5.29 -9.05 18.68
CA ARG A 97 5.15 -7.60 18.66
C ARG A 97 3.69 -7.16 18.46
N LEU A 98 2.95 -7.79 17.56
CA LEU A 98 1.54 -7.50 17.32
C LEU A 98 0.68 -7.83 18.54
N GLN A 99 0.96 -8.94 19.22
CA GLN A 99 0.33 -9.27 20.50
C GLN A 99 0.66 -8.23 21.58
N ALA A 100 1.90 -7.77 21.67
CA ALA A 100 2.28 -6.72 22.60
C ALA A 100 1.56 -5.39 22.31
N ILE A 101 1.42 -5.01 21.03
CA ILE A 101 0.64 -3.83 20.62
C ILE A 101 -0.82 -4.01 21.03
N LYS A 102 -1.41 -5.17 20.75
CA LYS A 102 -2.78 -5.50 21.15
C LYS A 102 -3.01 -5.34 22.66
N HIS A 103 -2.17 -5.95 23.48
CA HIS A 103 -2.37 -5.98 24.92
C HIS A 103 -1.97 -4.69 25.64
N LYS A 104 -0.97 -3.95 25.14
CA LYS A 104 -0.43 -2.76 25.82
C LYS A 104 -0.99 -1.45 25.29
N VAL A 105 -1.34 -1.39 24.01
CA VAL A 105 -1.82 -0.18 23.35
C VAL A 105 -3.30 -0.33 23.07
N LEU A 106 -3.66 -1.35 22.31
CA LEU A 106 -5.02 -1.47 21.77
C LEU A 106 -6.08 -1.70 22.86
N TYR A 107 -5.74 -2.40 23.94
CA TYR A 107 -6.64 -2.60 25.08
C TYR A 107 -7.08 -1.29 25.76
N LEU A 108 -6.33 -0.19 25.61
CA LEU A 108 -6.65 1.09 26.23
C LEU A 108 -7.72 1.88 25.45
N PHE A 109 -8.10 1.42 24.26
CA PHE A 109 -9.01 2.11 23.36
C PHE A 109 -10.22 1.20 23.04
N ASP A 110 -11.40 1.79 22.94
CA ASP A 110 -12.56 1.06 22.44
C ASP A 110 -12.41 0.84 20.93
N ALA A 111 -12.41 -0.43 20.53
CA ALA A 111 -12.22 -0.87 19.14
C ALA A 111 -13.31 -0.35 18.17
N THR A 112 -14.40 0.19 18.71
CA THR A 112 -15.50 0.77 17.92
C THR A 112 -15.29 2.24 17.54
N THR A 113 -14.25 2.91 18.07
CA THR A 113 -13.96 4.29 17.69
C THR A 113 -13.33 4.37 16.30
N THR A 114 -13.90 5.18 15.42
CA THR A 114 -13.49 5.35 14.00
C THR A 114 -11.99 5.64 13.80
N PRO A 115 -11.34 6.52 14.58
CA PRO A 115 -9.92 6.85 14.36
C PRO A 115 -8.97 5.71 14.69
N TYR A 116 -9.38 4.90 15.68
CA TYR A 116 -8.67 3.73 16.13
C TYR A 116 -8.73 2.62 15.08
N GLU A 117 -9.92 2.29 14.56
CA GLU A 117 -10.06 1.27 13.51
C GLU A 117 -9.25 1.66 12.27
N TYR A 118 -9.27 2.94 11.90
CA TYR A 118 -8.49 3.46 10.77
C TYR A 118 -6.98 3.29 10.97
N SER A 119 -6.45 3.64 12.14
CA SER A 119 -5.01 3.54 12.41
C SER A 119 -4.53 2.08 12.47
N CYS A 120 -5.33 1.19 13.06
CA CYS A 120 -5.07 -0.25 13.04
C CYS A 120 -5.12 -0.82 11.61
N ARG A 121 -6.09 -0.37 10.80
CA ARG A 121 -6.17 -0.72 9.38
C ARG A 121 -4.92 -0.28 8.62
N GLN A 122 -4.44 0.95 8.83
CA GLN A 122 -3.24 1.47 8.16
C GLN A 122 -2.00 0.65 8.51
N MET A 123 -1.78 0.36 9.79
CA MET A 123 -0.66 -0.48 10.23
C MET A 123 -0.75 -1.88 9.62
N ALA A 124 -1.92 -2.52 9.69
CA ALA A 124 -2.14 -3.85 9.12
C ALA A 124 -1.91 -3.88 7.60
N ALA A 125 -2.48 -2.92 6.87
CA ALA A 125 -2.28 -2.76 5.44
C ALA A 125 -0.79 -2.59 5.10
N ARG A 126 -0.08 -1.75 5.87
CA ARG A 126 1.34 -1.48 5.65
C ARG A 126 2.20 -2.72 5.87
N VAL A 127 1.99 -3.44 6.96
CA VAL A 127 2.74 -4.68 7.25
C VAL A 127 2.53 -5.72 6.15
N VAL A 128 1.28 -5.92 5.71
CA VAL A 128 0.96 -6.89 4.64
C VAL A 128 1.59 -6.47 3.31
N SER A 129 1.40 -5.21 2.90
CA SER A 129 1.95 -4.69 1.64
C SER A 129 3.48 -4.77 1.62
N PHE A 130 4.14 -4.32 2.69
CA PHE A 130 5.58 -4.36 2.81
C PHE A 130 6.10 -5.80 2.82
N PHE A 131 5.43 -6.71 3.53
CA PHE A 131 5.77 -8.14 3.51
C PHE A 131 5.69 -8.76 2.12
N ILE A 132 4.63 -8.51 1.35
CA ILE A 132 4.48 -9.05 -0.02
C ILE A 132 5.63 -8.55 -0.91
N ARG A 133 5.97 -7.26 -0.82
CA ARG A 133 7.10 -6.67 -1.55
C ARG A 133 8.42 -7.34 -1.17
N GLN A 134 8.72 -7.47 0.13
CA GLN A 134 9.96 -8.10 0.60
C GLN A 134 10.04 -9.58 0.22
N ALA A 135 8.91 -10.30 0.30
CA ALA A 135 8.81 -11.69 -0.12
C ALA A 135 9.03 -11.85 -1.64
N SER A 136 8.54 -10.90 -2.45
CA SER A 136 8.75 -10.87 -3.91
C SER A 136 10.22 -10.61 -4.27
N LEU A 137 10.92 -9.83 -3.47
CA LEU A 137 12.34 -9.52 -3.65
C LEU A 137 13.28 -10.59 -3.08
N HIS A 138 12.77 -11.62 -2.40
CA HIS A 138 13.61 -12.61 -1.75
C HIS A 138 14.21 -13.60 -2.76
N GLN A 139 15.54 -13.74 -2.73
CA GLN A 139 16.28 -14.75 -3.45
C GLN A 139 17.58 -15.06 -2.69
N PRO A 140 18.22 -16.21 -2.95
CA PRO A 140 17.73 -17.40 -3.65
C PRO A 140 16.76 -18.25 -2.80
N MET A 141 15.92 -19.07 -3.43
CA MET A 141 14.98 -19.98 -2.75
C MET A 141 14.98 -21.39 -3.35
N SER A 142 14.95 -22.41 -2.49
CA SER A 142 14.67 -23.81 -2.90
C SER A 142 13.17 -24.08 -2.97
N GLU A 143 12.77 -25.27 -3.42
CA GLU A 143 11.36 -25.69 -3.39
C GLU A 143 10.82 -25.77 -1.95
N GLU A 144 11.64 -26.30 -1.03
CA GLU A 144 11.36 -26.26 0.40
C GLU A 144 11.29 -24.81 0.91
N GLY A 145 12.14 -23.92 0.39
CA GLY A 145 12.10 -22.49 0.68
C GLY A 145 10.76 -21.86 0.33
N LYS A 146 10.23 -22.19 -0.86
CA LYS A 146 8.89 -21.75 -1.29
C LYS A 146 7.80 -22.27 -0.36
N MET A 147 7.88 -23.54 0.08
CA MET A 147 6.96 -24.11 1.07
C MET A 147 7.04 -23.38 2.42
N LYS A 148 8.26 -23.03 2.87
CA LYS A 148 8.45 -22.25 4.10
C LYS A 148 7.85 -20.86 3.97
N LEU A 149 8.15 -20.12 2.89
CA LEU A 149 7.58 -18.78 2.67
C LEU A 149 6.06 -18.82 2.54
N SER A 150 5.51 -19.85 1.90
CA SER A 150 4.08 -20.12 1.85
C SER A 150 3.49 -20.32 3.25
N THR A 151 4.19 -21.02 4.14
CA THR A 151 3.79 -21.14 5.55
C THR A 151 3.84 -19.79 6.26
N ASP A 152 4.92 -19.02 6.07
CA ASP A 152 5.09 -17.68 6.63
C ASP A 152 4.00 -16.70 6.18
N ILE A 153 3.54 -16.77 4.92
CA ILE A 153 2.39 -15.99 4.42
C ILE A 153 1.13 -16.25 5.27
N ALA A 154 0.86 -17.52 5.61
CA ALA A 154 -0.29 -17.86 6.44
C ALA A 154 -0.13 -17.35 7.88
N GLN A 155 1.09 -17.42 8.43
CA GLN A 155 1.37 -16.90 9.77
C GLN A 155 1.25 -15.38 9.83
N ILE A 156 1.77 -14.64 8.85
CA ILE A 156 1.55 -13.18 8.74
C ILE A 156 0.06 -12.85 8.71
N GLN A 157 -0.74 -13.58 7.93
CA GLN A 157 -2.18 -13.38 7.88
C GLN A 157 -2.82 -13.56 9.27
N PHE A 158 -2.43 -14.60 10.01
CA PHE A 158 -2.93 -14.84 11.36
C PHE A 158 -2.47 -13.76 12.35
N ALA A 159 -1.17 -13.40 12.30
CA ALA A 159 -0.55 -12.41 13.16
C ALA A 159 -1.21 -11.04 13.00
N VAL A 160 -1.41 -10.58 11.77
CA VAL A 160 -2.08 -9.30 11.47
C VAL A 160 -3.56 -9.34 11.88
N GLY A 161 -4.21 -10.51 11.77
CA GLY A 161 -5.56 -10.77 12.27
C GLY A 161 -5.77 -10.43 13.75
N THR A 162 -4.70 -10.38 14.54
CA THR A 162 -4.77 -10.04 15.97
C THR A 162 -5.08 -8.57 16.25
N VAL A 163 -4.70 -7.68 15.32
CA VAL A 163 -4.84 -6.21 15.45
C VAL A 163 -5.91 -5.63 14.53
N TYR A 164 -6.22 -6.30 13.42
CA TYR A 164 -7.22 -5.85 12.45
C TYR A 164 -7.85 -7.01 11.68
N ASN A 165 -9.12 -6.87 11.28
CA ASN A 165 -9.76 -7.88 10.42
C ASN A 165 -9.14 -7.84 9.02
N VAL A 166 -8.27 -8.80 8.72
CA VAL A 166 -7.54 -8.90 7.44
C VAL A 166 -8.45 -8.95 6.22
N GLU A 167 -9.67 -9.47 6.32
CA GLU A 167 -10.60 -9.51 5.19
C GLU A 167 -11.06 -8.09 4.77
N LYS A 168 -11.13 -7.16 5.73
CA LYS A 168 -11.44 -5.74 5.47
C LYS A 168 -10.28 -4.99 4.79
N LEU A 169 -9.12 -5.61 4.61
CA LEU A 169 -8.02 -5.04 3.81
C LEU A 169 -8.29 -5.14 2.30
N GLY A 170 -9.30 -5.90 1.87
CA GLY A 170 -9.78 -5.91 0.49
C GLY A 170 -8.71 -6.39 -0.51
N ALA A 171 -8.25 -5.51 -1.39
CA ALA A 171 -7.29 -5.84 -2.45
C ALA A 171 -5.99 -6.43 -1.89
N LEU A 172 -5.43 -5.86 -0.82
CA LEU A 172 -4.19 -6.36 -0.20
C LEU A 172 -4.32 -7.79 0.33
N PHE A 173 -5.50 -8.15 0.85
CA PHE A 173 -5.75 -9.51 1.31
C PHE A 173 -5.86 -10.50 0.15
N LYS A 174 -6.46 -10.08 -0.97
CA LYS A 174 -6.49 -10.87 -2.21
C LYS A 174 -5.10 -11.03 -2.80
N GLU A 175 -4.31 -9.96 -2.80
CA GLU A 175 -2.91 -9.98 -3.25
C GLU A 175 -2.07 -10.96 -2.43
N LEU A 176 -2.15 -10.91 -1.10
CA LEU A 176 -1.41 -11.84 -0.22
C LEU A 176 -1.71 -13.32 -0.57
N LYS A 177 -2.98 -13.63 -0.84
CA LYS A 177 -3.42 -14.98 -1.23
C LYS A 177 -2.95 -15.35 -2.63
N ALA A 178 -3.06 -14.43 -3.58
CA ALA A 178 -2.65 -14.63 -4.97
C ALA A 178 -1.14 -14.77 -5.10
N PHE A 179 -0.35 -14.03 -4.30
CA PHE A 179 1.10 -14.16 -4.30
C PHE A 179 1.54 -15.57 -3.88
N ARG A 180 0.83 -16.20 -2.94
CA ARG A 180 1.09 -17.60 -2.55
C ARG A 180 0.99 -18.58 -3.73
N SER A 181 0.03 -18.39 -4.65
CA SER A 181 -0.07 -19.26 -5.84
C SER A 181 1.06 -18.98 -6.85
N LEU A 182 1.49 -17.72 -6.98
CA LEU A 182 2.62 -17.35 -7.84
C LEU A 182 3.94 -17.98 -7.40
N LEU A 183 4.15 -18.28 -6.11
CA LEU A 183 5.39 -18.93 -5.64
C LEU A 183 5.67 -20.27 -6.34
N PHE A 184 4.62 -21.04 -6.64
CA PHE A 184 4.71 -22.39 -7.20
C PHE A 184 4.42 -22.45 -8.70
N MET A 185 4.10 -21.31 -9.32
CA MET A 185 3.81 -21.24 -10.75
C MET A 185 5.12 -21.31 -11.55
N ASP A 186 5.11 -22.03 -12.67
CA ASP A 186 6.22 -21.99 -13.62
C ASP A 186 6.38 -20.59 -14.24
N THR A 187 7.62 -20.19 -14.54
CA THR A 187 7.95 -18.84 -15.01
C THR A 187 7.20 -18.46 -16.29
N GLY A 188 7.07 -19.39 -17.25
CA GLY A 188 6.31 -19.12 -18.47
C GLY A 188 4.80 -18.95 -18.24
N GLY A 189 4.26 -19.48 -17.14
CA GLY A 189 2.84 -19.36 -16.78
C GLY A 189 2.47 -18.04 -16.11
N VAL A 190 3.43 -17.33 -15.51
CA VAL A 190 3.17 -16.13 -14.69
C VAL A 190 2.44 -15.01 -15.46
N PRO A 191 2.84 -14.62 -16.69
CA PRO A 191 2.16 -13.54 -17.42
C PRO A 191 0.72 -13.88 -17.81
N HIS A 192 0.37 -15.16 -17.85
CA HIS A 192 -0.90 -15.65 -18.40
C HIS A 192 -1.96 -15.93 -17.32
N CYS A 193 -1.57 -15.98 -16.05
CA CYS A 193 -2.50 -16.28 -14.97
C CYS A 193 -3.48 -15.13 -14.69
N MET A 194 -4.64 -15.47 -14.15
CA MET A 194 -5.70 -14.49 -13.90
C MET A 194 -5.32 -13.47 -12.83
N GLU A 195 -4.52 -13.88 -11.85
CA GLU A 195 -4.06 -13.05 -10.75
C GLU A 195 -3.19 -11.90 -11.24
N VAL A 196 -2.33 -12.15 -12.24
CA VAL A 196 -1.50 -11.12 -12.88
C VAL A 196 -2.34 -10.32 -13.86
N ARG A 197 -3.09 -10.97 -14.77
CA ARG A 197 -3.87 -10.27 -15.81
C ARG A 197 -4.96 -9.34 -15.27
N ASN A 198 -5.54 -9.66 -14.12
CA ASN A 198 -6.54 -8.82 -13.45
C ASN A 198 -5.93 -7.88 -12.40
N ALA A 199 -4.60 -7.74 -12.37
CA ALA A 199 -3.86 -6.92 -11.42
C ALA A 199 -4.24 -7.19 -9.95
N ILE A 200 -4.52 -8.46 -9.61
CA ILE A 200 -4.77 -8.87 -8.22
C ILE A 200 -3.47 -8.79 -7.42
N VAL A 201 -2.37 -9.21 -8.04
CA VAL A 201 -1.02 -8.96 -7.53
C VAL A 201 -0.48 -7.70 -8.15
N HIS A 202 0.10 -6.82 -7.33
CA HIS A 202 0.65 -5.57 -7.82
C HIS A 202 1.73 -5.86 -8.89
N PRO A 203 1.67 -5.25 -10.08
CA PRO A 203 2.59 -5.56 -11.18
C PRO A 203 4.08 -5.48 -10.82
N LEU A 204 4.47 -4.53 -9.96
CA LEU A 204 5.86 -4.47 -9.47
C LEU A 204 6.25 -5.67 -8.62
N ASN A 205 5.35 -6.20 -7.77
CA ASN A 205 5.62 -7.38 -6.97
C ASN A 205 5.76 -8.62 -7.88
N VAL A 206 4.98 -8.69 -8.96
CA VAL A 206 5.13 -9.72 -10.00
C VAL A 206 6.50 -9.62 -10.67
N LEU A 207 6.91 -8.42 -11.08
CA LEU A 207 8.23 -8.20 -11.65
C LEU A 207 9.34 -8.58 -10.67
N HIS A 208 9.30 -8.09 -9.43
CA HIS A 208 10.27 -8.44 -8.38
C HIS A 208 10.41 -9.95 -8.22
N HIS A 209 9.29 -10.67 -8.21
CA HIS A 209 9.26 -12.14 -8.14
C HIS A 209 9.83 -12.83 -9.38
N LEU A 210 9.67 -12.25 -10.57
CA LEU A 210 10.33 -12.75 -11.77
C LEU A 210 11.85 -12.51 -11.69
N PHE A 211 12.28 -11.31 -11.31
CA PHE A 211 13.70 -11.01 -11.09
C PHE A 211 14.34 -11.91 -10.02
N SER A 212 13.60 -12.27 -8.97
CA SER A 212 14.10 -13.16 -7.91
C SER A 212 14.32 -14.61 -8.37
N ARG A 213 13.73 -15.01 -9.50
CA ARG A 213 13.91 -16.33 -10.13
C ARG A 213 15.12 -16.43 -11.05
N ALA A 214 15.82 -15.31 -11.30
CA ALA A 214 16.96 -15.31 -12.19
C ALA A 214 18.09 -16.23 -11.67
N ALA A 215 18.52 -17.18 -12.50
CA ALA A 215 19.61 -18.10 -12.16
C ALA A 215 20.97 -17.40 -12.04
N THR A 216 21.11 -16.20 -12.62
CA THR A 216 22.36 -15.43 -12.67
C THR A 216 22.14 -14.02 -12.09
N PRO A 217 22.09 -13.87 -10.75
CA PRO A 217 21.82 -12.59 -10.10
C PRO A 217 22.85 -11.49 -10.39
N SER A 218 24.05 -11.86 -10.85
CA SER A 218 25.09 -10.90 -11.25
C SER A 218 24.77 -10.17 -12.55
N LEU A 219 24.03 -10.79 -13.47
CA LEU A 219 23.70 -10.21 -14.77
C LEU A 219 22.28 -9.67 -14.80
N LEU A 220 21.36 -10.29 -14.07
CA LEU A 220 20.00 -9.78 -13.85
C LEU A 220 19.79 -9.51 -12.35
N PRO A 221 20.43 -8.47 -11.79
CA PRO A 221 20.26 -8.10 -10.40
C PRO A 221 18.83 -7.64 -10.11
N LEU A 222 18.42 -7.78 -8.84
CA LEU A 222 17.16 -7.18 -8.38
C LEU A 222 17.19 -5.66 -8.58
N PRO A 223 16.03 -5.01 -8.80
CA PRO A 223 15.97 -3.56 -8.99
C PRO A 223 16.63 -2.74 -7.87
N HIS A 224 16.52 -3.16 -6.61
CA HIS A 224 17.18 -2.46 -5.49
C HIS A 224 18.72 -2.57 -5.56
N VAL A 225 19.24 -3.74 -5.96
CA VAL A 225 20.68 -3.97 -6.14
C VAL A 225 21.19 -3.17 -7.33
N HIS A 226 20.45 -3.19 -8.45
CA HIS A 226 20.79 -2.43 -9.65
C HIS A 226 20.87 -0.91 -9.37
N SER A 227 19.94 -0.39 -8.56
CA SER A 227 19.91 1.01 -8.16
C SER A 227 20.82 1.36 -6.98
N GLY A 228 21.57 0.40 -6.43
CA GLY A 228 22.48 0.61 -5.30
C GLY A 228 21.79 1.01 -3.98
N LYS A 229 20.50 0.70 -3.84
CA LYS A 229 19.68 1.07 -2.67
C LYS A 229 19.57 -0.07 -1.68
N SER A 230 19.45 0.26 -0.39
CA SER A 230 19.05 -0.74 0.60
C SER A 230 17.60 -1.17 0.35
N LEU A 231 17.19 -2.31 0.90
CA LEU A 231 15.79 -2.77 0.81
C LEU A 231 14.81 -1.81 1.49
N GLU A 232 15.26 -1.10 2.54
CA GLU A 232 14.49 -0.08 3.24
C GLU A 232 14.31 1.14 2.33
N ASP A 233 15.40 1.74 1.86
CA ASP A 233 15.37 2.93 0.99
C ASP A 233 14.62 2.67 -0.32
N TYR A 234 14.82 1.50 -0.93
CA TYR A 234 14.10 1.08 -2.13
C TYR A 234 12.60 1.00 -1.89
N SER A 235 12.18 0.51 -0.71
CA SER A 235 10.77 0.42 -0.38
C SER A 235 10.16 1.79 -0.13
N GLU A 236 10.87 2.69 0.56
CA GLU A 236 10.42 4.06 0.79
C GLU A 236 10.25 4.81 -0.54
N GLU A 237 11.17 4.65 -1.49
CA GLU A 237 11.03 5.23 -2.83
C GLU A 237 9.79 4.72 -3.56
N LEU A 238 9.56 3.40 -3.55
CA LEU A 238 8.36 2.83 -4.17
C LEU A 238 7.06 3.35 -3.54
N ASP A 239 7.08 3.64 -2.24
CA ASP A 239 5.93 4.23 -1.56
C ASP A 239 5.69 5.67 -2.01
N LEU A 240 6.76 6.48 -2.15
CA LEU A 240 6.66 7.84 -2.69
C LEU A 240 6.08 7.83 -4.12
N LEU A 241 6.51 6.89 -4.97
CA LEU A 241 5.97 6.76 -6.32
C LEU A 241 4.48 6.36 -6.31
N ALA A 242 4.08 5.51 -5.36
CA ALA A 242 2.67 5.13 -5.19
C ALA A 242 1.81 6.31 -4.72
N ASP A 243 2.31 7.11 -3.79
CA ASP A 243 1.62 8.30 -3.29
C ASP A 243 1.47 9.36 -4.40
N MET A 244 2.51 9.60 -5.19
CA MET A 244 2.45 10.50 -6.36
C MET A 244 1.42 10.05 -7.41
N ALA A 245 1.31 8.74 -7.63
CA ALA A 245 0.31 8.18 -8.54
C ALA A 245 -1.14 8.39 -8.03
N LEU A 246 -1.35 8.33 -6.71
CA LEU A 246 -2.66 8.53 -6.09
C LEU A 246 -3.08 10.01 -6.06
N GLU A 247 -2.12 10.93 -5.88
CA GLU A 247 -2.38 12.37 -5.85
C GLU A 247 -2.67 12.98 -7.23
N GLY A 248 -2.50 12.20 -8.31
CA GLY A 248 -2.71 12.67 -9.68
C GLY A 248 -1.72 13.75 -10.11
N THR A 249 -0.63 13.93 -9.34
CA THR A 249 0.46 14.88 -9.62
C THR A 249 1.41 14.36 -10.71
N ALA A 250 1.33 13.06 -10.99
CA ALA A 250 1.82 12.41 -12.19
C ALA A 250 0.68 11.52 -12.75
N GLN A 251 0.60 11.30 -14.07
CA GLN A 251 -0.19 10.17 -14.54
C GLN A 251 0.43 8.92 -13.91
N GLN A 252 -0.40 8.03 -13.33
CA GLN A 252 0.02 6.78 -12.68
C GLN A 252 0.98 5.94 -13.55
N TYR A 253 0.98 6.16 -14.85
CA TYR A 253 1.88 5.56 -15.83
C TYR A 253 3.30 6.17 -15.85
N ASP A 254 3.46 7.48 -15.63
CA ASP A 254 4.75 8.18 -15.75
C ASP A 254 5.70 7.86 -14.60
N CYS A 255 5.21 7.75 -13.35
CA CYS A 255 6.06 7.60 -12.18
C CYS A 255 6.83 6.26 -12.14
N TYR A 256 6.28 5.22 -12.76
CA TYR A 256 6.93 3.92 -12.88
C TYR A 256 7.57 3.69 -14.25
N TYR A 257 7.36 4.60 -15.21
CA TYR A 257 7.88 4.46 -16.57
C TYR A 257 9.41 4.49 -16.60
N ASP A 258 10.04 5.46 -15.93
CA ASP A 258 11.50 5.56 -15.87
C ASP A 258 12.14 4.33 -15.19
N THR A 259 11.45 3.81 -14.17
CA THR A 259 11.83 2.56 -13.50
C THR A 259 11.74 1.39 -14.48
N TRP A 260 10.64 1.29 -15.23
CA TRP A 260 10.46 0.24 -16.24
C TRP A 260 11.46 0.36 -17.40
N GLN A 261 11.78 1.55 -17.89
CA GLN A 261 12.78 1.74 -18.95
C GLN A 261 14.17 1.28 -18.49
N SER A 262 14.55 1.64 -17.26
CA SER A 262 15.81 1.20 -16.66
C SER A 262 15.86 -0.32 -16.52
N ILE A 263 14.76 -0.94 -16.10
CA ILE A 263 14.60 -2.38 -16.00
C ILE A 263 14.64 -3.05 -17.38
N SER A 264 13.97 -2.48 -18.39
CA SER A 264 13.93 -3.02 -19.74
C SER A 264 15.33 -3.07 -20.36
N ALA A 265 16.12 -2.00 -20.19
CA ALA A 265 17.50 -1.97 -20.67
C ALA A 265 18.38 -3.04 -19.97
N LEU A 266 18.13 -3.31 -18.69
CA LEU A 266 18.82 -4.38 -17.96
C LEU A 266 18.46 -5.77 -18.52
N VAL A 267 17.19 -5.98 -18.86
CA VAL A 267 16.70 -7.22 -19.48
C VAL A 267 17.30 -7.40 -20.88
N ASP A 268 17.39 -6.32 -21.68
CA ASP A 268 18.02 -6.34 -23.00
C ASP A 268 19.50 -6.78 -22.91
N ALA A 269 20.24 -6.24 -21.93
CA ALA A 269 21.63 -6.61 -21.69
C ALA A 269 21.78 -8.07 -21.22
N TYR A 270 20.86 -8.55 -20.40
CA TYR A 270 20.83 -9.94 -19.94
C TYR A 270 20.60 -10.91 -21.09
N GLU A 271 19.62 -10.61 -21.95
CA GLU A 271 19.25 -11.40 -23.13
C GLU A 271 20.41 -11.47 -24.12
N HIS A 272 21.05 -10.35 -24.45
CA HIS A 272 22.18 -10.33 -25.38
C HIS A 272 23.35 -11.21 -24.92
N ALA A 273 23.63 -11.21 -23.62
CA ALA A 273 24.68 -12.05 -23.04
C ALA A 273 24.30 -13.54 -22.92
N HIS A 274 23.02 -13.89 -23.06
CA HIS A 274 22.49 -15.26 -22.99
C HIS A 274 21.76 -15.70 -24.27
N GLU A 275 22.04 -15.07 -25.42
CA GLU A 275 21.42 -15.37 -26.73
C GLU A 275 21.49 -16.86 -27.15
N ALA A 276 22.41 -17.63 -26.57
CA ALA A 276 22.57 -19.06 -26.84
C ALA A 276 21.75 -20.00 -25.93
N ASP A 277 21.08 -19.49 -24.89
CA ASP A 277 20.38 -20.31 -23.88
C ASP A 277 18.86 -20.30 -24.08
N ALA A 278 18.36 -21.24 -24.90
CA ALA A 278 16.94 -21.38 -25.25
C ALA A 278 16.06 -22.01 -24.14
N GLY A 279 16.54 -22.04 -22.90
CA GLY A 279 15.90 -22.73 -21.78
C GLY A 279 15.04 -21.84 -20.87
N GLN A 280 15.12 -22.08 -19.56
CA GLN A 280 14.37 -21.35 -18.52
C GLN A 280 14.66 -19.84 -18.52
N GLN A 281 15.82 -19.42 -19.02
CA GLN A 281 16.22 -18.01 -19.09
C GLN A 281 15.42 -17.24 -20.16
N ALA A 282 15.18 -17.83 -21.33
CA ALA A 282 14.35 -17.23 -22.37
C ALA A 282 12.91 -17.04 -21.88
N GLN A 283 12.35 -18.04 -21.20
CA GLN A 283 11.02 -17.96 -20.57
C GLN A 283 10.94 -16.86 -19.51
N LEU A 284 12.03 -16.64 -18.76
CA LEU A 284 12.11 -15.58 -17.76
C LEU A 284 12.09 -14.19 -18.41
N VAL A 285 12.92 -13.98 -19.43
CA VAL A 285 12.97 -12.71 -20.17
C VAL A 285 11.62 -12.42 -20.82
N GLU A 286 11.02 -13.41 -21.48
CA GLU A 286 9.69 -13.30 -22.07
C GLU A 286 8.64 -12.96 -21.02
N ALA A 287 8.69 -13.60 -19.84
CA ALA A 287 7.76 -13.32 -18.77
C ALA A 287 7.90 -11.88 -18.21
N ILE A 288 9.13 -11.42 -17.99
CA ILE A 288 9.41 -10.05 -17.53
C ILE A 288 8.89 -9.03 -18.54
N ARG A 289 9.19 -9.22 -19.84
CA ARG A 289 8.69 -8.35 -20.91
C ARG A 289 7.17 -8.41 -21.02
N GLY A 290 6.57 -9.59 -20.95
CA GLY A 290 5.13 -9.78 -21.05
C GLY A 290 4.38 -9.01 -19.96
N VAL A 291 4.86 -9.08 -18.71
CA VAL A 291 4.29 -8.31 -17.60
C VAL A 291 4.55 -6.81 -17.80
N GLY A 292 5.79 -6.41 -18.06
CA GLY A 292 6.12 -5.00 -18.15
C GLY A 292 5.43 -4.28 -19.31
N MET A 293 5.32 -4.89 -20.48
CA MET A 293 4.59 -4.32 -21.63
C MET A 293 3.08 -4.23 -21.39
N ALA A 294 2.51 -5.15 -20.60
CA ALA A 294 1.09 -5.12 -20.27
C ALA A 294 0.71 -3.98 -19.32
N PHE A 295 1.62 -3.58 -18.43
CA PHE A 295 1.35 -2.54 -17.42
C PHE A 295 2.01 -1.19 -17.71
N TRP A 296 3.13 -1.19 -18.43
CA TRP A 296 3.91 -0.01 -18.83
C TRP A 296 4.33 -0.12 -20.30
N PRO A 297 3.36 -0.06 -21.24
CA PRO A 297 3.68 -0.05 -22.65
C PRO A 297 4.55 1.18 -23.01
N PRO A 298 5.35 1.11 -24.08
CA PRO A 298 6.07 2.28 -24.57
C PRO A 298 5.08 3.41 -24.84
N LEU A 299 5.42 4.63 -24.44
CA LEU A 299 4.64 5.82 -24.78
C LEU A 299 4.64 5.95 -26.31
N ASP A 300 3.46 5.85 -26.93
CA ASP A 300 3.32 6.21 -28.34
C ASP A 300 3.65 7.70 -28.46
N VAL A 301 4.78 8.03 -29.08
CA VAL A 301 5.26 9.42 -29.29
C VAL A 301 4.41 10.15 -30.35
N THR A 302 3.18 9.71 -30.58
CA THR A 302 2.24 10.32 -31.51
C THR A 302 1.04 10.83 -30.75
N HIS A 303 1.16 12.02 -30.15
CA HIS A 303 0.08 13.02 -30.08
C HIS A 303 0.63 14.40 -29.75
#